data_AF-A0A962UJP2-F1
#
_entry.id   AF-A0A962UJP2-F1
#
_cell.length_a   1.000
_cell.length_b   1.000
_cell.length_c   1.000
_cell.angle_alpha   90.00
_cell.angle_beta   90.00
_cell.angle_gamma   90.00
#
_symmetry.space_group_name_H-M   'P 1'
#
loop_
_entity.id
_entity.type
_entity.pdbx_description
1 polymer ?
#
loop_
_entity_poly.entity_id
_entity_poly.type
_entity_poly.pdbx_seq_one_letter_code
_entity_poly.pdbx_strand_id
1 'polypeptide(L)'
;MQDAIVWLIIAAFYAPLHYLLPVLVLFITGNESADVRKRLVRSALIDATLSMAVAFAAVIYLVQQGHISAAMIVLFLSMGFPFIRIWQHRREMVENRF
;
A
#
# COMPACT_ATOMS: atom_id res chain seq x y z
N MET A 1 -6.47 -4.50 -26.97
CA MET A 1 -7.28 -5.42 -26.12
C MET A 1 -6.43 -6.15 -25.08
N GLN A 2 -5.24 -6.66 -25.44
CA GLN A 2 -4.33 -7.31 -24.48
C GLN A 2 -3.91 -6.37 -23.33
N ASP A 3 -3.58 -5.11 -23.64
CA ASP A 3 -3.17 -4.13 -22.62
C ASP A 3 -4.27 -3.85 -21.59
N ALA A 4 -5.52 -3.75 -22.03
CA ALA A 4 -6.66 -3.51 -21.14
C ALA A 4 -6.88 -4.68 -20.17
N ILE A 5 -6.69 -5.92 -20.62
CA ILE A 5 -6.78 -7.12 -19.77
C ILE A 5 -5.62 -7.13 -18.76
N VAL A 6 -4.40 -6.78 -19.19
CA VAL A 6 -3.24 -6.68 -18.29
C VAL A 6 -3.48 -5.64 -17.20
N TRP A 7 -3.94 -4.44 -17.55
CA TRP A 7 -4.28 -3.41 -16.58
C TRP A 7 -5.41 -3.82 -15.64
N LEU A 8 -6.41 -4.54 -16.14
CA LEU A 8 -7.50 -5.08 -15.33
C LEU A 8 -6.99 -6.11 -14.32
N ILE A 9 -6.09 -7.02 -14.74
CA ILE A 9 -5.44 -7.98 -13.83
C ILE A 9 -4.60 -7.24 -12.79
N ILE A 10 -3.76 -6.28 -13.21
CA ILE A 10 -2.97 -5.48 -12.27
C ILE A 10 -3.88 -4.81 -11.26
N ALA A 11 -4.93 -4.09 -11.68
CA ALA A 11 -5.86 -3.45 -10.76
C ALA A 11 -6.56 -4.44 -9.83
N ALA A 12 -7.07 -5.56 -10.37
CA ALA A 12 -7.82 -6.56 -9.62
C ALA A 12 -6.98 -7.34 -8.61
N PHE A 13 -5.67 -7.50 -8.82
CA PHE A 13 -4.79 -8.21 -7.88
C PHE A 13 -3.97 -7.25 -7.02
N TYR A 14 -3.43 -6.19 -7.61
CA TYR A 14 -2.58 -5.23 -6.93
C TYR A 14 -3.35 -4.48 -5.84
N ALA A 15 -4.52 -3.93 -6.16
CA ALA A 15 -5.28 -3.16 -5.17
C ALA A 15 -5.62 -4.02 -3.95
N PRO A 16 -6.26 -5.21 -4.09
CA PRO A 16 -6.50 -6.06 -2.92
C PRO A 16 -5.23 -6.38 -2.14
N LEU A 17 -4.11 -6.73 -2.78
CA LEU A 17 -2.87 -7.04 -2.06
C LEU A 17 -2.34 -5.84 -1.27
N HIS A 18 -2.36 -4.66 -1.90
CA HIS A 18 -1.82 -3.41 -1.37
C HIS A 18 -2.65 -2.84 -0.21
N TYR A 19 -3.96 -3.14 -0.17
CA TYR A 19 -4.86 -2.75 0.92
C TYR A 19 -5.00 -3.83 2.00
N LEU A 20 -5.14 -5.10 1.60
CA LEU A 20 -5.50 -6.19 2.49
C LEU A 20 -4.35 -6.58 3.40
N LEU A 21 -3.12 -6.69 2.88
CA LEU A 21 -1.99 -7.13 3.70
C LEU A 21 -1.68 -6.16 4.86
N PRO A 22 -1.62 -4.82 4.65
CA PRO A 22 -1.37 -3.88 5.74
C PRO A 22 -2.47 -3.91 6.80
N VAL A 23 -3.73 -4.02 6.37
CA VAL A 23 -4.87 -4.14 7.27
C VAL A 23 -4.82 -5.44 8.07
N LEU A 24 -4.55 -6.58 7.42
CA LEU A 24 -4.39 -7.88 8.11
C LEU A 24 -3.27 -7.82 9.15
N VAL A 25 -2.14 -7.19 8.84
CA VAL A 25 -1.05 -7.00 9.81
C VAL A 25 -1.55 -6.24 11.04
N LEU A 26 -2.29 -5.14 10.87
CA LEU A 26 -2.87 -4.38 11.99
C LEU A 26 -3.84 -5.22 12.84
N PHE A 27 -4.62 -6.10 12.22
CA PHE A 27 -5.53 -6.99 12.95
C PHE A 27 -4.82 -8.13 13.69
N ILE A 28 -3.80 -8.73 13.08
CA ILE A 28 -3.05 -9.87 13.66
C ILE A 28 -2.10 -9.41 14.77
N THR A 29 -1.41 -8.28 14.57
CA THR A 29 -0.37 -7.79 15.49
C THR A 29 -0.87 -6.70 16.45
N GLY A 30 -2.16 -6.36 16.41
CA GLY A 30 -2.73 -5.26 17.19
C GLY A 30 -3.18 -5.69 18.59
N ASN A 31 -2.42 -5.33 19.62
CA ASN A 31 -2.86 -5.35 21.03
C ASN A 31 -3.49 -4.00 21.47
N GLU A 32 -3.70 -3.09 20.53
CA GLU A 32 -4.25 -1.76 20.77
C GLU A 32 -5.75 -1.82 21.10
N SER A 33 -6.25 -0.80 21.80
CA SER A 33 -7.70 -0.66 22.03
C SER A 33 -8.48 -0.53 20.71
N ALA A 34 -9.78 -0.86 20.73
CA ALA A 34 -10.62 -0.83 19.54
C ALA A 34 -10.61 0.54 18.82
N ASP A 35 -10.57 1.63 19.59
CA ASP A 35 -10.53 2.99 19.05
C ASP A 35 -9.20 3.32 18.36
N VAL A 36 -8.08 2.89 18.95
CA VAL A 36 -6.74 3.07 18.36
C VAL A 36 -6.60 2.22 17.10
N ARG A 37 -7.07 0.96 17.13
CA ARG A 37 -7.10 0.09 15.94
C ARG A 37 -7.91 0.70 14.80
N LYS A 38 -9.08 1.29 15.08
CA LYS A 38 -9.91 1.95 14.07
C LYS A 38 -9.18 3.12 13.42
N ARG A 39 -8.44 3.93 14.19
CA ARG A 39 -7.61 5.02 13.66
C ARG A 39 -6.45 4.50 12.81
N LEU A 40 -5.74 3.48 13.27
CA LEU A 40 -4.64 2.86 12.52
C LEU A 40 -5.11 2.26 11.20
N VAL A 41 -6.23 1.54 11.19
CA VAL A 41 -6.81 0.99 9.95
C VAL A 41 -7.18 2.11 8.99
N ARG A 42 -7.82 3.19 9.47
CA ARG A 42 -8.16 4.34 8.62
C ARG A 42 -6.90 5.00 8.03
N SER A 43 -5.86 5.19 8.84
CA SER A 43 -4.58 5.74 8.37
C SER A 43 -3.95 4.83 7.32
N ALA A 44 -3.86 3.53 7.60
CA ALA A 44 -3.30 2.55 6.67
C ALA A 44 -4.05 2.49 5.34
N LEU A 45 -5.38 2.64 5.33
CA LEU A 45 -6.17 2.73 4.10
C LEU A 45 -5.88 4.01 3.31
N ILE A 46 -5.71 5.15 3.98
CA ILE A 46 -5.34 6.42 3.32
C ILE A 46 -3.93 6.31 2.73
N ASP A 47 -2.98 5.75 3.49
CA ASP A 47 -1.60 5.56 3.09
C ASP A 47 -1.49 4.59 1.91
N ALA A 48 -2.22 3.48 1.95
CA ALA A 48 -2.31 2.52 0.86
C ALA A 48 -2.90 3.17 -0.40
N THR A 49 -3.95 4.00 -0.26
CA THR A 49 -4.54 4.71 -1.41
C THR A 49 -3.58 5.71 -2.03
N LEU A 50 -2.92 6.52 -1.21
CA LEU A 50 -1.98 7.54 -1.69
C LEU A 50 -0.78 6.89 -2.38
N SER A 51 -0.18 5.87 -1.76
CA SER A 51 0.95 5.14 -2.33
C SER A 51 0.56 4.38 -3.61
N MET A 52 -0.63 3.78 -3.66
CA MET A 52 -1.13 3.12 -4.87
C MET A 52 -1.33 4.13 -6.01
N ALA A 53 -1.93 5.29 -5.74
CA ALA A 53 -2.15 6.32 -6.76
C ALA A 53 -0.82 6.81 -7.36
N VAL A 54 0.17 7.07 -6.50
CA VAL A 54 1.52 7.47 -6.93
C VAL A 54 2.20 6.36 -7.73
N ALA A 55 2.12 5.12 -7.27
CA ALA A 55 2.69 3.97 -7.97
C ALA A 55 2.05 3.78 -9.35
N PHE A 56 0.73 3.84 -9.47
CA PHE A 56 0.03 3.74 -10.75
C PHE A 56 0.42 4.85 -11.71
N ALA A 57 0.51 6.10 -11.25
CA ALA A 57 0.95 7.22 -12.09
C ALA A 57 2.38 6.98 -12.64
N ALA A 58 3.31 6.54 -11.78
CA ALA A 58 4.67 6.22 -12.19
C ALA A 58 4.75 5.06 -13.18
N VAL A 59 3.93 4.02 -12.98
CA VAL A 59 3.88 2.82 -13.84
C VAL A 59 3.30 3.18 -15.20
N ILE A 60 2.21 3.96 -15.26
CA ILE A 60 1.63 4.44 -16.52
C ILE A 60 2.70 5.21 -17.32
N TYR A 61 3.44 6.11 -16.64
CA TYR A 61 4.52 6.86 -17.27
C TYR A 61 5.63 5.95 -17.79
N LEU A 62 6.13 5.01 -16.98
CA LEU A 62 7.21 4.08 -17.39
C LEU A 62 6.80 3.14 -18.52
N VAL A 63 5.56 2.66 -18.51
CA VAL A 63 5.01 1.82 -19.58
C VAL A 63 4.91 2.61 -20.90
N GLN A 64 4.50 3.88 -20.85
CA GLN A 64 4.49 4.75 -22.04
C GLN A 64 5.89 4.96 -22.64
N GLN A 65 6.94 4.95 -21.81
CA GLN A 65 8.34 5.02 -22.25
C GLN A 65 8.90 3.65 -22.71
N GLY A 66 8.10 2.58 -22.69
CA GLY A 66 8.52 1.23 -23.06
C GLY A 66 9.31 0.47 -21.98
N HIS A 67 9.45 1.02 -20.77
CA HIS A 67 10.22 0.42 -19.67
C HIS A 67 9.37 -0.47 -18.77
N ILE A 68 8.83 -1.57 -19.32
CA ILE A 68 7.96 -2.51 -18.60
C ILE A 68 8.62 -3.08 -17.34
N SER A 69 9.90 -3.48 -17.43
CA SER A 69 10.64 -4.04 -16.29
C SER A 69 10.79 -3.06 -15.13
N ALA A 70 11.04 -1.78 -15.42
CA ALA A 70 11.13 -0.74 -14.40
C ALA A 70 9.77 -0.50 -13.73
N ALA A 71 8.70 -0.48 -14.52
CA ALA A 71 7.33 -0.33 -14.01
C ALA A 71 6.96 -1.46 -13.03
N MET A 72 7.35 -2.70 -13.32
CA MET A 72 7.13 -3.84 -12.42
C MET A 72 7.92 -3.71 -11.12
N ILE A 73 9.16 -3.23 -11.16
CA ILE A 73 9.96 -2.95 -9.95
C ILE A 73 9.28 -1.88 -9.11
N VAL A 74 8.77 -0.82 -9.72
CA VAL A 74 8.06 0.24 -9.01
C VAL A 74 6.82 -0.31 -8.30
N LEU A 75 5.99 -1.11 -8.98
CA LEU A 75 4.83 -1.76 -8.36
C LEU A 75 5.23 -2.64 -7.16
N PHE A 76 6.29 -3.43 -7.32
CA PHE A 76 6.77 -4.32 -6.28
C PHE A 76 7.27 -3.55 -5.05
N LEU A 77 8.09 -2.52 -5.26
CA LEU A 77 8.61 -1.69 -4.17
C LEU A 77 7.49 -0.92 -3.47
N SER A 78 6.51 -0.42 -4.20
CA SER A 78 5.40 0.31 -3.59
C SER A 78 4.54 -0.57 -2.69
N MET A 79 4.43 -1.89 -2.95
CA MET A 79 3.72 -2.81 -2.03
C MET A 79 4.34 -2.83 -0.62
N GLY A 80 5.64 -2.59 -0.48
CA GLY A 80 6.32 -2.52 0.82
C GLY A 80 6.03 -1.24 1.60
N PHE A 81 5.63 -0.17 0.91
CA PHE A 81 5.50 1.17 1.50
C PHE A 81 4.46 1.25 2.64
N PRO A 82 3.25 0.67 2.53
CA PRO A 82 2.27 0.69 3.62
C PRO A 82 2.78 0.03 4.92
N PHE A 83 3.62 -1.00 4.81
CA PHE A 83 4.17 -1.69 5.99
C PHE A 83 5.17 -0.83 6.76
N ILE A 84 6.05 -0.11 6.04
CA ILE A 84 7.01 0.82 6.65
C ILE A 84 6.26 1.92 7.41
N ARG A 85 5.19 2.46 6.82
CA ARG A 85 4.37 3.49 7.48
C ARG A 85 3.64 3.00 8.71
N ILE A 86 3.10 1.77 8.69
CA ILE A 86 2.48 1.17 9.88
C ILE A 86 3.49 1.05 11.03
N TRP A 87 4.73 0.65 10.73
CA TRP A 87 5.78 0.58 11.75
C TRP A 87 6.10 1.96 12.31
N GLN A 88 6.27 2.98 11.46
CA GLN A 88 6.52 4.36 11.90
C GLN A 88 5.41 4.87 12.82
N HIS A 89 4.14 4.73 12.42
CA HIS A 89 2.99 5.16 13.24
C HIS A 89 2.91 4.43 14.59
N ARG A 90 3.28 3.14 14.64
CA ARG A 90 3.37 2.42 15.92
C ARG A 90 4.45 2.98 16.83
N ARG A 91 5.61 3.36 16.28
CA ARG A 91 6.70 3.97 17.08
C ARG A 91 6.29 5.32 17.65
N GLU A 92 5.69 6.18 16.84
CA GLU A 92 5.23 7.51 17.26
C GLU A 92 4.22 7.45 18.42
N MET A 93 3.35 6.44 18.45
CA MET A 93 2.38 6.26 19.56
C MET A 93 3.01 5.71 20.85
N VAL A 94 4.08 4.92 20.75
CA VAL A 94 4.83 4.42 21.92
C VAL A 94 5.70 5.53 22.51
N GLU A 95 6.32 6.35 21.66
CA GLU A 95 7.23 7.42 22.05
C GLU A 95 6.47 8.60 22.71
N ASN A 96 5.26 8.93 22.25
CA ASN A 96 4.40 9.95 22.89
C ASN A 96 3.73 9.50 24.20
N ARG A 97 4.06 8.30 24.72
CA ARG A 97 3.50 7.77 25.99
C ARG A 97 4.44 7.92 27.20
N PHE A 98 5.59 8.57 27.04
CA PHE A 98 6.56 8.85 28.10
C PHE A 98 6.81 10.35 28.24
#